data_AF-A0A959NN91-F1
#
_entry.id   AF-A0A959NN91-F1
#
_cell.length_a   1.000
_cell.length_b   1.000
_cell.length_c   1.000
_cell.angle_alpha   90.00
_cell.angle_beta   90.00
_cell.angle_gamma   90.00
#
_symmetry.space_group_name_H-M   'P 1'
#
loop_
_entity.id
_entity.type
_entity.pdbx_description
1 polymer ?
#
loop_
_entity_poly.entity_id
_entity_poly.type
_entity_poly.pdbx_seq_one_letter_code
_entity_poly.pdbx_strand_id
1 'polypeptide(L)'
;MTKVVDNSKKDYHCKLAANMNNLLDFLKNNSSWIKDISTIIFTGTGTLIAILSYRRAKSTIFQPKRTEVAKIQAQILTDFLTTFTTDGNSLDRSIDYLNIFMYNVDIILRDYNLSDIEKISEKYAEYEQNIAGWFQFLENEDYKFILVEGSIKDYDRLIFESNHRERQKYYERDAKKGIFDVHRIFFTKKYSQFHEKLRDLSNNPFLPNEIQKVANQIGENMTVNLHYKLKSILSKLIEETYKALNDTETSDYEVLSETFKYQTLWRIFEKERNQHDEDYELLKTKIREHLRIDKE
;
A
#
# COMPACT_ATOMS: atom_id res chain seq x y z
N MET A 1 -23.90 8.51 -105.45
CA MET A 1 -23.03 8.54 -104.25
C MET A 1 -23.59 7.56 -103.20
N THR A 2 -23.35 6.24 -103.29
CA THR A 2 -23.88 5.28 -102.29
C THR A 2 -23.23 3.89 -102.38
N LYS A 3 -21.90 3.78 -102.50
CA LYS A 3 -21.21 2.47 -102.50
C LYS A 3 -19.93 2.37 -101.66
N VAL A 4 -19.58 3.38 -100.87
CA VAL A 4 -18.31 3.40 -100.09
C VAL A 4 -18.53 3.12 -98.60
N VAL A 5 -19.77 3.11 -98.09
CA VAL A 5 -20.05 3.03 -96.64
C VAL A 5 -20.20 1.59 -96.12
N ASP A 6 -20.42 0.59 -96.98
CA ASP A 6 -20.81 -0.76 -96.55
C ASP A 6 -19.62 -1.70 -96.22
N ASN A 7 -18.45 -1.47 -96.83
CA ASN A 7 -17.25 -2.28 -96.54
C ASN A 7 -16.51 -1.87 -95.25
N SER A 8 -16.78 -0.68 -94.72
CA SER A 8 -16.20 -0.19 -93.47
C SER A 8 -16.78 -0.95 -92.27
N LYS A 9 -18.11 -1.09 -92.17
CA LYS A 9 -18.78 -1.80 -91.07
C LYS A 9 -18.41 -3.28 -90.97
N LYS A 10 -18.24 -3.97 -92.11
CA LYS A 10 -17.90 -5.40 -92.15
C LYS A 10 -16.49 -5.68 -91.60
N ASP A 11 -15.54 -4.78 -91.85
CA ASP A 11 -14.17 -4.92 -91.39
C ASP A 11 -14.02 -4.62 -89.88
N TYR A 12 -14.81 -3.69 -89.34
CA TYR A 12 -14.90 -3.45 -87.88
C TYR A 12 -15.50 -4.63 -87.12
N HIS A 13 -16.57 -5.25 -87.64
CA HIS A 13 -17.19 -6.42 -86.99
C HIS A 13 -16.28 -7.65 -86.99
N CYS A 14 -15.49 -7.87 -88.05
CA CYS A 14 -14.56 -9.00 -88.14
C CYS A 14 -13.36 -8.81 -87.19
N LYS A 15 -12.81 -7.59 -87.09
CA LYS A 15 -11.76 -7.26 -86.12
C LYS A 15 -12.25 -7.36 -84.67
N LEU A 16 -13.48 -6.95 -84.39
CA LEU A 16 -14.06 -7.07 -83.05
C LEU A 16 -14.26 -8.53 -82.63
N ALA A 17 -14.77 -9.37 -83.55
CA ALA A 17 -14.95 -10.80 -83.30
C ALA A 17 -13.61 -11.55 -83.14
N ALA A 18 -12.59 -11.21 -83.96
CA ALA A 18 -11.25 -11.77 -83.83
C ALA A 18 -10.58 -11.38 -82.50
N ASN A 19 -10.76 -10.13 -82.06
CA ASN A 19 -10.22 -9.66 -80.77
C ASN A 19 -10.96 -10.32 -79.59
N MET A 20 -12.27 -10.56 -79.72
CA MET A 20 -13.06 -11.26 -78.71
C MET A 20 -12.71 -12.75 -78.61
N ASN A 21 -12.44 -13.42 -79.73
CA ASN A 21 -11.99 -14.80 -79.76
C ASN A 21 -10.56 -14.95 -79.21
N ASN A 22 -9.65 -14.04 -79.56
CA ASN A 22 -8.30 -14.02 -78.98
C ASN A 22 -8.32 -13.78 -77.47
N LEU A 23 -9.24 -12.95 -76.98
CA LEU A 23 -9.43 -12.70 -75.55
C LEU A 23 -10.03 -13.92 -74.84
N LEU A 24 -10.97 -14.62 -75.48
CA LEU A 24 -11.52 -15.88 -74.96
C LEU A 24 -10.48 -17.01 -74.91
N ASP A 25 -9.69 -17.18 -75.96
CA ASP A 25 -8.62 -18.18 -76.01
C ASP A 25 -7.50 -17.86 -75.03
N PHE A 26 -7.16 -16.57 -74.87
CA PHE A 26 -6.27 -16.12 -73.82
C PHE A 26 -6.83 -16.47 -72.44
N LEU A 27 -8.07 -16.13 -72.12
CA LEU A 27 -8.69 -16.46 -70.84
C LEU A 27 -8.76 -17.97 -70.59
N LYS A 28 -9.02 -18.77 -71.62
CA LYS A 28 -9.15 -20.23 -71.52
C LYS A 28 -7.80 -20.90 -71.27
N ASN A 29 -6.75 -20.48 -71.97
CA ASN A 29 -5.39 -21.01 -71.79
C ASN A 29 -4.75 -20.54 -70.47
N ASN A 30 -5.20 -19.41 -69.93
CA ASN A 30 -4.68 -18.78 -68.72
C ASN A 30 -5.58 -19.00 -67.48
N SER A 31 -6.69 -19.72 -67.62
CA SER A 31 -7.72 -19.88 -66.59
C SER A 31 -7.18 -20.47 -65.28
N SER A 32 -6.21 -21.39 -65.35
CA SER A 32 -5.63 -22.03 -64.17
C SER A 32 -4.87 -21.04 -63.28
N TRP A 33 -3.92 -20.27 -63.84
CA TRP A 33 -3.15 -19.33 -63.02
C TRP A 33 -3.98 -18.13 -62.56
N ILE A 34 -4.98 -17.70 -63.35
CA ILE A 34 -5.92 -16.66 -62.94
C ILE A 34 -6.73 -17.13 -61.72
N LYS A 35 -7.17 -18.40 -61.71
CA LYS A 35 -7.86 -19.00 -60.57
C LYS A 35 -6.96 -19.09 -59.35
N ASP A 36 -5.71 -19.48 -59.52
CA ASP A 36 -4.75 -19.60 -58.41
C ASP A 36 -4.43 -18.22 -57.79
N ILE A 37 -4.19 -17.19 -58.61
CA ILE A 37 -3.98 -15.82 -58.14
C ILE A 37 -5.23 -15.29 -57.43
N SER A 38 -6.42 -15.50 -58.01
CA SER A 38 -7.67 -15.08 -57.37
C SER A 38 -7.85 -15.76 -56.01
N THR A 39 -7.54 -17.05 -55.92
CA THR A 39 -7.61 -17.82 -54.67
C THR A 39 -6.62 -17.31 -53.63
N ILE A 40 -5.39 -16.97 -54.02
CA ILE A 40 -4.37 -16.38 -53.13
C ILE A 40 -4.83 -15.03 -52.62
N ILE A 41 -5.37 -14.16 -53.47
CA ILE A 41 -5.87 -12.84 -53.08
C ILE A 41 -7.05 -12.99 -52.11
N PHE A 42 -8.00 -13.89 -52.41
CA PHE A 42 -9.19 -14.11 -51.57
C PHE A 42 -8.83 -14.73 -50.22
N THR A 43 -7.91 -15.69 -50.21
CA THR A 43 -7.43 -16.33 -48.97
C THR A 43 -6.59 -15.36 -48.14
N GLY A 44 -5.74 -14.55 -48.78
CA GLY A 44 -4.94 -13.53 -48.12
C GLY A 44 -5.78 -12.42 -47.49
N THR A 45 -6.76 -11.89 -48.23
CA THR A 45 -7.71 -10.90 -47.70
C THR A 45 -8.61 -11.49 -46.61
N GLY A 46 -9.12 -12.71 -46.78
CA GLY A 46 -9.87 -13.42 -45.75
C GLY A 46 -9.07 -13.62 -44.47
N THR A 47 -7.78 -13.98 -44.58
CA THR A 47 -6.87 -14.14 -43.44
C THR A 47 -6.60 -12.80 -42.75
N LEU A 48 -6.37 -11.73 -43.51
CA LEU A 48 -6.20 -10.37 -42.97
C LEU A 48 -7.45 -9.90 -42.20
N ILE A 49 -8.64 -10.08 -42.79
CA ILE A 49 -9.91 -9.74 -42.15
C ILE A 49 -10.11 -10.58 -40.89
N ALA A 50 -9.80 -11.87 -40.91
CA ALA A 50 -9.89 -12.74 -39.74
C ALA A 50 -8.94 -12.29 -38.61
N ILE A 51 -7.69 -11.95 -38.93
CA ILE A 51 -6.72 -11.43 -37.95
C ILE A 51 -7.19 -10.10 -37.36
N LEU A 52 -7.65 -9.17 -38.21
CA LEU A 52 -8.16 -7.87 -37.74
C LEU A 52 -9.43 -8.03 -36.89
N SER A 53 -10.32 -8.93 -37.29
CA SER A 53 -11.55 -9.25 -36.54
C SER A 53 -11.22 -9.90 -35.19
N TYR A 54 -10.24 -10.81 -35.15
CA TYR A 54 -9.74 -11.39 -33.90
C TYR A 54 -9.13 -10.33 -32.98
N ARG A 55 -8.30 -9.43 -33.51
CA ARG A 55 -7.73 -8.31 -32.72
C ARG A 55 -8.83 -7.38 -32.19
N ARG A 56 -9.85 -7.09 -32.98
CA ARG A 56 -10.99 -6.25 -32.57
C ARG A 56 -11.85 -6.93 -31.52
N ALA A 57 -12.24 -8.19 -31.74
CA ALA A 57 -13.00 -8.99 -30.79
C ALA A 57 -12.25 -9.16 -29.47
N LYS A 58 -10.93 -9.43 -29.52
CA LYS A 58 -10.07 -9.47 -28.33
C LYS A 58 -10.14 -8.14 -27.57
N SER A 59 -10.01 -7.01 -28.26
CA SER A 59 -10.13 -5.68 -27.63
C SER A 59 -11.50 -5.47 -26.98
N THR A 60 -12.59 -5.80 -27.69
CA THR A 60 -13.97 -5.59 -27.22
C THR A 60 -14.36 -6.54 -26.07
N ILE A 61 -13.92 -7.79 -26.09
CA ILE A 61 -14.19 -8.76 -25.01
C ILE A 61 -13.47 -8.34 -23.72
N PHE A 62 -12.26 -7.78 -23.82
CA PHE A 62 -11.50 -7.33 -22.66
C PHE A 62 -11.79 -5.89 -22.24
N GLN A 63 -12.55 -5.12 -23.03
CA GLN A 63 -12.98 -3.76 -22.66
C GLN A 63 -13.80 -3.74 -21.37
N PRO A 64 -14.87 -4.54 -21.20
CA PRO A 64 -15.65 -4.59 -19.96
C PRO A 64 -14.81 -4.93 -18.73
N LYS A 65 -13.91 -5.92 -18.86
CA LYS A 65 -13.01 -6.33 -17.77
C LYS A 65 -12.00 -5.24 -17.41
N ARG A 66 -11.46 -4.51 -18.40
CA ARG A 66 -10.57 -3.37 -18.15
C ARG A 66 -11.30 -2.21 -17.48
N THR A 67 -12.55 -1.93 -17.86
CA THR A 67 -13.36 -0.89 -17.22
C THR A 67 -13.76 -1.25 -15.79
N GLU A 68 -14.02 -2.52 -15.51
CA GLU A 68 -14.34 -3.00 -14.17
C GLU A 68 -13.12 -2.94 -13.23
N VAL A 69 -11.96 -3.41 -13.70
CA VAL A 69 -10.70 -3.31 -12.95
C VAL A 69 -10.33 -1.85 -12.69
N ALA A 70 -10.46 -0.96 -13.69
CA ALA A 70 -10.22 0.47 -13.50
C ALA A 70 -11.17 1.09 -12.47
N LYS A 71 -12.45 0.67 -12.45
CA LYS A 71 -13.41 1.12 -11.44
C LYS A 71 -13.04 0.65 -10.04
N ILE A 72 -12.61 -0.60 -9.87
CA ILE A 72 -12.13 -1.16 -8.60
C ILE A 72 -10.89 -0.40 -8.12
N GLN A 73 -9.91 -0.17 -9.01
CA GLN A 73 -8.71 0.62 -8.70
C GLN A 73 -9.09 2.04 -8.27
N ALA A 74 -9.96 2.73 -9.00
CA ALA A 74 -10.40 4.08 -8.66
C ALA A 74 -11.11 4.12 -7.31
N GLN A 75 -11.96 3.13 -7.01
CA GLN A 75 -12.65 3.05 -5.73
C GLN A 75 -11.65 2.88 -4.58
N ILE A 76 -10.75 1.90 -4.65
CA ILE A 76 -9.74 1.64 -3.62
C ILE A 76 -8.87 2.88 -3.37
N LEU A 77 -8.37 3.50 -4.44
CA LEU A 77 -7.52 4.68 -4.33
C LEU A 77 -8.27 5.89 -3.77
N THR A 78 -9.54 6.07 -4.12
CA THR A 78 -10.37 7.16 -3.59
C THR A 78 -10.73 6.92 -2.12
N ASP A 79 -11.07 5.70 -1.73
CA ASP A 79 -11.37 5.33 -0.34
C ASP A 79 -10.13 5.48 0.55
N PHE A 80 -8.96 5.14 0.01
CA PHE A 80 -7.69 5.41 0.65
C PHE A 80 -7.50 6.93 0.84
N LEU A 81 -7.55 7.72 -0.25
CA LEU A 81 -7.38 9.18 -0.20
C LEU A 81 -8.36 9.91 0.74
N THR A 82 -9.62 9.50 0.79
CA THR A 82 -10.65 10.09 1.67
C THR A 82 -10.40 9.84 3.16
N THR A 83 -9.72 8.74 3.48
CA THR A 83 -9.27 8.47 4.85
C THR A 83 -8.26 9.54 5.31
N PHE A 84 -7.35 9.97 4.43
CA PHE A 84 -6.33 10.98 4.75
C PHE A 84 -6.87 12.39 4.84
N THR A 85 -7.82 12.75 3.97
CA THR A 85 -8.40 14.09 4.00
C THR A 85 -9.15 14.32 5.31
N THR A 86 -9.76 13.27 5.86
CA THR A 86 -10.43 13.32 7.18
C THR A 86 -9.44 13.62 8.31
N ASP A 87 -8.20 13.17 8.20
CA ASP A 87 -7.13 13.38 9.18
C ASP A 87 -6.25 14.62 8.91
N GLY A 88 -6.76 15.56 8.10
CA GLY A 88 -6.08 16.81 7.79
C GLY A 88 -4.86 16.65 6.89
N ASN A 89 -4.85 15.61 6.04
CA ASN A 89 -3.78 15.30 5.08
C ASN A 89 -2.41 14.99 5.73
N SER A 90 -2.39 14.43 6.93
CA SER A 90 -1.15 14.04 7.61
C SER A 90 -1.14 12.54 7.91
N LEU A 91 -0.11 11.86 7.40
CA LEU A 91 0.14 10.45 7.72
C LEU A 91 0.36 10.27 9.22
N ASP A 92 1.06 11.19 9.86
CA ASP A 92 1.35 11.12 11.30
C ASP A 92 0.09 11.17 12.16
N ARG A 93 -0.89 12.00 11.77
CA ARG A 93 -2.19 12.04 12.44
C ARG A 93 -2.99 10.77 12.20
N SER A 94 -2.87 10.17 11.02
CA SER A 94 -3.55 8.91 10.67
C SER A 94 -2.95 7.73 11.45
N ILE A 95 -1.63 7.74 11.64
CA ILE A 95 -0.89 6.70 12.39
C ILE A 95 -1.06 6.87 13.91
N ASP A 96 -1.31 8.09 14.38
CA ASP A 96 -1.55 8.41 15.79
C ASP A 96 -0.31 8.28 16.70
N TYR A 97 0.84 8.68 16.18
CA TYR A 97 2.12 8.54 16.88
C TYR A 97 2.16 9.18 18.27
N LEU A 98 1.46 10.30 18.47
CA LEU A 98 1.44 11.00 19.76
C LEU A 98 0.80 10.14 20.85
N ASN A 99 -0.39 9.60 20.59
CA ASN A 99 -1.07 8.75 21.57
C ASN A 99 -0.33 7.43 21.77
N ILE A 100 0.20 6.83 20.70
CA ILE A 100 1.09 5.66 20.81
C ILE A 100 2.25 5.97 21.76
N PHE A 101 2.94 7.10 21.55
CA PHE A 101 4.07 7.50 22.38
C PHE A 101 3.65 7.66 23.85
N MET A 102 2.60 8.45 24.11
CA MET A 102 2.11 8.74 25.47
C MET A 102 1.72 7.46 26.21
N TYR A 103 0.93 6.59 25.59
CA TYR A 103 0.47 5.35 26.22
C TYR A 103 1.63 4.43 26.57
N ASN A 104 2.65 4.37 25.71
CA ASN A 104 3.81 3.52 25.97
C ASN A 104 4.74 4.08 27.05
N VAL A 105 4.93 5.40 27.13
CA VAL A 105 5.67 6.04 28.25
C VAL A 105 5.05 5.66 29.59
N ASP A 106 3.74 5.77 29.66
CA ASP A 106 2.97 5.50 30.87
C ASP A 106 2.98 4.02 31.26
N ILE A 107 2.67 3.13 30.30
CA ILE A 107 2.58 1.69 30.58
C ILE A 107 3.96 1.11 30.89
N ILE A 108 5.04 1.57 30.24
CA ILE A 108 6.37 1.01 30.51
C ILE A 108 6.90 1.41 31.89
N LEU A 109 6.66 2.66 32.31
CA LEU A 109 7.01 3.11 33.66
C LEU A 109 6.19 2.33 34.70
N ARG A 110 4.91 2.06 34.41
CA ARG A 110 4.07 1.19 35.25
C ARG A 110 4.60 -0.25 35.33
N ASP A 111 5.05 -0.82 34.21
CA ASP A 111 5.57 -2.19 34.16
C ASP A 111 6.85 -2.36 35.01
N TYR A 112 7.68 -1.30 35.12
CA TYR A 112 8.86 -1.25 35.98
C TYR A 112 8.59 -0.72 37.40
N ASN A 113 7.32 -0.49 37.77
CA ASN A 113 6.92 0.04 39.07
C ASN A 113 7.56 1.42 39.39
N LEU A 114 7.73 2.25 38.35
CA LEU A 114 8.28 3.61 38.41
C LEU A 114 7.18 4.70 38.31
N SER A 115 5.96 4.30 37.98
CA SER A 115 4.77 5.16 37.92
C SER A 115 3.53 4.34 38.22
N ASP A 116 2.51 4.97 38.79
CA ASP A 116 1.21 4.35 39.04
C ASP A 116 0.16 4.95 38.09
N ILE A 117 -0.58 4.06 37.44
CA ILE A 117 -1.80 4.42 36.69
C ILE A 117 -2.94 3.69 37.35
N GLU A 118 -3.74 4.42 38.11
CA GLU A 118 -4.90 3.85 38.78
C GLU A 118 -5.94 3.40 37.74
N LYS A 119 -6.49 2.20 37.90
CA LYS A 119 -7.53 1.65 37.01
C LYS A 119 -8.81 2.49 36.96
N ILE A 120 -9.04 3.31 37.99
CA ILE A 120 -10.22 4.17 38.12
C ILE A 120 -9.95 5.55 37.47
N SER A 121 -8.71 5.86 37.11
CA SER A 121 -8.35 7.15 36.52
C SER A 121 -8.99 7.38 35.14
N GLU A 122 -9.29 8.63 34.83
CA GLU A 122 -9.75 9.04 33.49
C GLU A 122 -8.76 8.60 32.41
N LYS A 123 -7.46 8.66 32.72
CA LYS A 123 -6.36 8.23 31.86
C LYS A 123 -6.47 6.73 31.50
N TYR A 124 -6.76 5.88 32.48
CA TYR A 124 -6.96 4.45 32.22
C TYR A 124 -8.21 4.19 31.36
N ALA A 125 -9.31 4.92 31.61
CA ALA A 125 -10.53 4.80 30.81
C ALA A 125 -10.28 5.23 29.35
N GLU A 126 -9.50 6.28 29.12
CA GLU A 126 -9.06 6.70 27.79
C GLU A 126 -8.25 5.58 27.09
N TYR A 127 -7.32 4.95 27.82
CA TYR A 127 -6.48 3.88 27.27
C TYR A 127 -7.31 2.66 26.86
N GLU A 128 -8.28 2.27 27.68
CA GLU A 128 -9.21 1.18 27.37
C GLU A 128 -10.03 1.47 26.11
N GLN A 129 -10.40 2.74 25.87
CA GLN A 129 -11.14 3.14 24.69
C GLN A 129 -10.28 3.23 23.42
N ASN A 130 -9.00 3.58 23.54
CA ASN A 130 -8.17 3.92 22.39
C ASN A 130 -7.15 2.85 21.99
N ILE A 131 -6.70 2.00 22.92
CA ILE A 131 -5.76 0.91 22.61
C ILE A 131 -6.48 -0.20 21.84
N ALA A 132 -5.84 -0.69 20.78
CA ALA A 132 -6.32 -1.83 19.98
C ALA A 132 -5.52 -3.11 20.23
N GLY A 133 -4.31 -2.99 20.77
CA GLY A 133 -3.46 -4.13 21.06
C GLY A 133 -2.04 -3.71 21.36
N TRP A 134 -1.14 -4.70 21.36
CA TRP A 134 0.29 -4.49 21.51
C TRP A 134 1.12 -5.44 20.65
N PHE A 135 2.29 -4.96 20.25
CA PHE A 135 3.36 -5.80 19.73
C PHE A 135 4.08 -6.45 20.91
N GLN A 136 4.15 -7.77 20.93
CA GLN A 136 4.95 -8.54 21.90
C GLN A 136 6.25 -8.96 21.23
N PHE A 137 7.38 -8.39 21.66
CA PHE A 137 8.70 -8.82 21.20
C PHE A 137 9.07 -10.14 21.86
N LEU A 138 9.60 -11.08 21.06
CA LEU A 138 10.15 -12.35 21.53
C LEU A 138 11.62 -12.13 21.91
N GLU A 139 12.09 -12.83 22.94
CA GLU A 139 13.46 -12.66 23.47
C GLU A 139 14.52 -12.81 22.34
N ASN A 140 15.47 -11.87 22.32
CA ASN A 140 16.67 -11.81 21.47
C ASN A 140 16.51 -11.54 19.97
N GLU A 141 15.34 -11.13 19.46
CA GLU A 141 15.23 -10.72 18.04
C GLU A 141 14.27 -9.54 17.84
N ASP A 142 14.80 -8.37 17.45
CA ASP A 142 14.00 -7.15 17.18
C ASP A 142 12.99 -7.31 16.01
N TYR A 143 13.14 -8.36 15.20
CA TYR A 143 12.26 -8.67 14.06
C TYR A 143 11.18 -9.71 14.38
N LYS A 144 11.27 -10.39 15.53
CA LYS A 144 10.28 -11.40 15.91
C LYS A 144 9.35 -10.82 16.96
N PHE A 145 8.18 -10.42 16.50
CA PHE A 145 7.10 -9.98 17.36
C PHE A 145 5.81 -10.71 17.01
N ILE A 146 4.91 -10.75 17.99
CA ILE A 146 3.55 -11.22 17.82
C ILE A 146 2.62 -10.02 18.00
N LEU A 147 1.71 -9.83 17.05
CA LEU A 147 0.63 -8.88 17.19
C LEU A 147 -0.44 -9.49 18.11
N VAL A 148 -0.73 -8.83 19.23
CA VAL A 148 -1.79 -9.24 20.15
C VAL A 148 -2.88 -8.18 20.13
N GLU A 149 -4.05 -8.55 19.64
CA GLU A 149 -5.24 -7.70 19.68
C GLU A 149 -5.89 -7.75 21.08
N GLY A 150 -6.25 -6.60 21.61
CA GLY A 150 -6.86 -6.50 22.93
C GLY A 150 -6.81 -5.10 23.53
N SER A 151 -7.60 -4.89 24.57
CA SER A 151 -7.60 -3.65 25.35
C SER A 151 -6.51 -3.67 26.44
N ILE A 152 -6.26 -2.51 27.08
CA ILE A 152 -5.42 -2.46 28.28
C ILE A 152 -5.96 -3.35 29.42
N LYS A 153 -7.27 -3.56 29.49
CA LYS A 153 -7.89 -4.47 30.47
C LYS A 153 -7.58 -5.93 30.16
N ASP A 154 -7.55 -6.30 28.88
CA ASP A 154 -7.13 -7.63 28.46
C ASP A 154 -5.64 -7.85 28.75
N TYR A 155 -4.81 -6.83 28.51
CA TYR A 155 -3.40 -6.85 28.91
C TYR A 155 -3.25 -7.04 30.43
N ASP A 156 -3.99 -6.27 31.22
CA ASP A 156 -3.94 -6.37 32.68
C ASP A 156 -4.35 -7.78 33.14
N ARG A 157 -5.43 -8.34 32.59
CA ARG A 157 -5.85 -9.72 32.93
C ARG A 157 -4.82 -10.77 32.51
N LEU A 158 -4.31 -10.68 31.27
CA LEU A 158 -3.49 -11.73 30.66
C LEU A 158 -2.05 -11.74 31.15
N ILE A 159 -1.49 -10.55 31.41
CA ILE A 159 -0.07 -10.40 31.70
C ILE A 159 0.12 -9.82 33.09
N PHE A 160 -0.73 -8.90 33.55
CA PHE A 160 -0.46 -8.13 34.78
C PHE A 160 -0.95 -8.88 36.01
N GLU A 161 -2.17 -9.41 36.01
CA GLU A 161 -2.80 -10.07 37.14
C GLU A 161 -2.42 -11.55 37.23
N SER A 162 -2.40 -12.25 36.10
CA SER A 162 -2.07 -13.68 36.01
C SER A 162 -0.65 -14.00 36.49
N ASN A 163 0.31 -13.07 36.33
CA ASN A 163 1.74 -13.27 36.58
C ASN A 163 2.38 -12.13 37.38
N HIS A 164 1.58 -11.35 38.12
CA HIS A 164 2.00 -10.08 38.75
C HIS A 164 3.30 -10.19 39.57
N ARG A 165 3.35 -11.15 40.49
CA ARG A 165 4.50 -11.34 41.40
C ARG A 165 5.76 -11.82 40.70
N GLU A 166 5.63 -12.69 39.70
CA GLU A 166 6.79 -13.19 38.96
C GLU A 166 7.35 -12.12 38.03
N ARG A 167 6.47 -11.33 37.43
CA ARG A 167 6.81 -10.25 36.52
C ARG A 167 7.43 -9.04 37.24
N GLN A 168 6.88 -8.59 38.37
CA GLN A 168 7.54 -7.57 39.19
C GLN A 168 8.95 -8.02 39.58
N LYS A 169 9.09 -9.27 40.03
CA LYS A 169 10.40 -9.88 40.33
C LYS A 169 11.30 -10.07 39.10
N TYR A 170 10.76 -10.06 37.90
CA TYR A 170 11.51 -10.14 36.64
C TYR A 170 12.07 -8.75 36.30
N TYR A 171 11.22 -7.74 36.19
CA TYR A 171 11.65 -6.37 35.88
C TYR A 171 12.52 -5.77 36.98
N GLU A 172 12.21 -6.01 38.26
CA GLU A 172 13.09 -5.60 39.36
C GLU A 172 14.47 -6.29 39.30
N ARG A 173 14.52 -7.55 38.87
CA ARG A 173 15.79 -8.30 38.76
C ARG A 173 16.62 -7.80 37.60
N ASP A 174 15.98 -7.51 36.47
CA ASP A 174 16.65 -7.00 35.29
C ASP A 174 17.14 -5.57 35.52
N ALA A 175 16.32 -4.71 36.14
CA ALA A 175 16.73 -3.37 36.55
C ALA A 175 17.93 -3.40 37.52
N LYS A 176 17.96 -4.34 38.49
CA LYS A 176 19.11 -4.55 39.38
C LYS A 176 20.37 -5.02 38.66
N LYS A 177 20.24 -5.67 37.49
CA LYS A 177 21.36 -6.06 36.62
C LYS A 177 21.73 -4.98 35.60
N GLY A 178 21.04 -3.84 35.60
CA GLY A 178 21.20 -2.79 34.59
C GLY A 178 20.65 -3.17 33.21
N ILE A 179 19.72 -4.11 33.15
CA ILE A 179 19.06 -4.56 31.91
C ILE A 179 17.69 -3.87 31.84
N PHE A 180 17.52 -2.99 30.85
CA PHE A 180 16.30 -2.21 30.63
C PHE A 180 15.76 -2.45 29.22
N ASP A 181 14.97 -3.51 29.07
CA ASP A 181 14.37 -3.88 27.78
C ASP A 181 12.86 -3.59 27.75
N VAL A 182 12.40 -3.27 26.55
CA VAL A 182 11.01 -2.97 26.23
C VAL A 182 10.45 -4.15 25.46
N HIS A 183 9.73 -5.01 26.16
CA HIS A 183 9.17 -6.23 25.56
C HIS A 183 7.85 -6.00 24.83
N ARG A 184 7.23 -4.82 24.97
CA ARG A 184 5.91 -4.53 24.40
C ARG A 184 5.79 -3.09 23.94
N ILE A 185 5.08 -2.90 22.83
CA ILE A 185 4.63 -1.57 22.37
C ILE A 185 3.14 -1.62 22.05
N PHE A 186 2.36 -0.80 22.74
CA PHE A 186 0.92 -0.63 22.52
C PHE A 186 0.65 0.22 21.30
N PHE A 187 -0.43 -0.09 20.57
CA PHE A 187 -0.87 0.68 19.42
C PHE A 187 -2.36 1.02 19.52
N THR A 188 -2.75 2.12 18.88
CA THR A 188 -4.12 2.63 18.97
C THR A 188 -5.05 2.00 17.93
N LYS A 189 -6.37 2.15 18.13
CA LYS A 189 -7.39 1.78 17.15
C LYS A 189 -7.20 2.52 15.83
N LYS A 190 -6.78 3.78 15.91
CA LYS A 190 -6.49 4.59 14.72
C LYS A 190 -5.32 4.02 13.93
N TYR A 191 -4.23 3.68 14.62
CA TYR A 191 -3.11 2.94 14.03
C TYR A 191 -3.56 1.65 13.34
N SER A 192 -4.37 0.83 14.03
CA SER A 192 -4.84 -0.46 13.50
C SER A 192 -5.65 -0.29 12.21
N GLN A 193 -6.60 0.64 12.21
CA GLN A 193 -7.44 0.96 11.04
C GLN A 193 -6.60 1.49 9.88
N PHE A 194 -5.61 2.32 10.19
CA PHE A 194 -4.71 2.87 9.19
C PHE A 194 -3.82 1.78 8.58
N HIS A 195 -3.20 0.97 9.42
CA HIS A 195 -2.32 -0.13 9.02
C HIS A 195 -3.07 -1.17 8.16
N GLU A 196 -4.32 -1.49 8.48
CA GLU A 196 -5.16 -2.36 7.67
C GLU A 196 -5.36 -1.79 6.25
N LYS A 197 -5.73 -0.51 6.13
CA LYS A 197 -5.89 0.15 4.82
C LYS A 197 -4.59 0.21 4.03
N LEU A 198 -3.47 0.44 4.72
CA LEU A 198 -2.16 0.46 4.09
C LEU A 198 -1.76 -0.93 3.56
N ARG A 199 -2.02 -1.99 4.35
CA ARG A 199 -1.81 -3.38 3.95
C ARG A 199 -2.68 -3.77 2.76
N ASP A 200 -3.93 -3.34 2.76
CA ASP A 200 -4.86 -3.60 1.66
C ASP A 200 -4.41 -2.90 0.38
N LEU A 201 -3.82 -1.70 0.49
CA LEU A 201 -3.21 -0.99 -0.63
C LEU A 201 -1.93 -1.70 -1.12
N SER A 202 -1.09 -2.16 -0.20
CA SER A 202 0.22 -2.70 -0.53
C SER A 202 0.18 -4.12 -1.11
N ASN A 203 -0.84 -4.90 -0.75
CA ASN A 203 -1.02 -6.28 -1.23
C ASN A 203 -2.09 -6.41 -2.33
N ASN A 204 -2.62 -5.30 -2.85
CA ASN A 204 -3.68 -5.38 -3.83
C ASN A 204 -3.14 -5.76 -5.22
N PRO A 205 -3.53 -6.92 -5.79
CA PRO A 205 -3.04 -7.34 -7.10
C PRO A 205 -3.56 -6.47 -8.25
N PHE A 206 -4.60 -5.66 -8.00
CA PHE A 206 -5.15 -4.75 -8.99
C PHE A 206 -4.43 -3.40 -9.00
N LEU A 207 -3.60 -3.07 -8.02
CA LEU A 207 -2.93 -1.76 -7.99
C LEU A 207 -1.58 -1.78 -8.72
N PRO A 208 -1.14 -0.64 -9.28
CA PRO A 208 0.21 -0.51 -9.83
C PRO A 208 1.29 -0.85 -8.80
N ASN A 209 2.36 -1.50 -9.26
CA ASN A 209 3.50 -1.87 -8.42
C ASN A 209 4.16 -0.63 -7.78
N GLU A 210 4.11 0.52 -8.45
CA GLU A 210 4.65 1.77 -7.93
C GLU A 210 3.90 2.24 -6.68
N ILE A 211 2.56 2.11 -6.67
CA ILE A 211 1.72 2.46 -5.53
C ILE A 211 1.95 1.47 -4.39
N GLN A 212 1.98 0.17 -4.70
CA GLN A 212 2.26 -0.88 -3.72
C GLN A 212 3.63 -0.69 -3.05
N LYS A 213 4.66 -0.32 -3.81
CA LYS A 213 6.01 -0.06 -3.27
C LYS A 213 6.03 1.08 -2.27
N VAL A 214 5.38 2.21 -2.59
CA VAL A 214 5.32 3.35 -1.67
C VAL A 214 4.51 3.00 -0.42
N ALA A 215 3.41 2.24 -0.57
CA ALA A 215 2.62 1.76 0.56
C ALA A 215 3.44 0.84 1.49
N ASN A 216 4.24 -0.08 0.93
CA ASN A 216 5.14 -0.94 1.69
C ASN A 216 6.23 -0.12 2.40
N GLN A 217 6.81 0.88 1.74
CA GLN A 217 7.80 1.77 2.35
C GLN A 217 7.24 2.51 3.57
N ILE A 218 6.01 3.02 3.50
CA ILE A 218 5.34 3.64 4.65
C ILE A 218 5.19 2.63 5.79
N GLY A 219 4.76 1.39 5.49
CA GLY A 219 4.59 0.33 6.49
C GLY A 219 5.90 -0.10 7.15
N GLU A 220 6.97 -0.21 6.37
CA GLU A 220 8.33 -0.45 6.86
C GLU A 220 8.80 0.70 7.76
N ASN A 221 8.58 1.95 7.35
CA ASN A 221 8.91 3.13 8.14
C ASN A 221 8.13 3.18 9.46
N MET A 222 6.84 2.82 9.46
CA MET A 222 6.05 2.68 10.69
C MET A 222 6.64 1.62 11.61
N THR A 223 7.02 0.46 11.07
CA THR A 223 7.65 -0.62 11.83
C THR A 223 8.97 -0.17 12.43
N VAL A 224 9.82 0.51 11.65
CA VAL A 224 11.10 1.06 12.12
C VAL A 224 10.87 2.06 13.26
N ASN A 225 9.92 2.97 13.09
CA ASN A 225 9.60 4.00 14.08
C ASN A 225 9.16 3.39 15.41
N LEU A 226 8.27 2.40 15.39
CA LEU A 226 7.78 1.78 16.61
C LEU A 226 8.80 0.80 17.19
N HIS A 227 9.26 -0.17 16.41
CA HIS A 227 10.00 -1.32 16.95
C HIS A 227 11.45 -0.99 17.33
N TYR A 228 12.03 0.05 16.75
CA TYR A 228 13.42 0.42 17.01
C TYR A 228 13.51 1.76 17.74
N LYS A 229 12.96 2.81 17.14
CA LYS A 229 13.17 4.18 17.63
C LYS A 229 12.42 4.42 18.93
N LEU A 230 11.12 4.14 18.94
CA LEU A 230 10.32 4.25 20.17
C LEU A 230 10.84 3.29 21.25
N LYS A 231 11.09 2.01 20.90
CA LYS A 231 11.68 1.02 21.81
C LYS A 231 12.97 1.53 22.49
N SER A 232 13.91 2.04 21.71
CA SER A 232 15.19 2.59 22.19
C SER A 232 15.00 3.78 23.14
N ILE A 233 14.12 4.72 22.78
CA ILE A 233 13.81 5.88 23.62
C ILE A 233 13.18 5.45 24.96
N LEU A 234 12.24 4.50 24.92
CA LEU A 234 11.59 3.99 26.13
C LEU A 234 12.58 3.22 27.02
N SER A 235 13.47 2.40 26.45
CA SER A 235 14.54 1.74 27.22
C SER A 235 15.43 2.74 27.96
N LYS A 236 15.85 3.82 27.28
CA LYS A 236 16.64 4.90 27.91
C LYS A 236 15.86 5.62 29.01
N LEU A 237 14.57 5.91 28.78
CA LEU A 237 13.71 6.54 29.78
C LEU A 237 13.65 5.71 31.07
N ILE A 238 13.47 4.39 30.95
CA ILE A 238 13.42 3.50 32.12
C ILE A 238 14.76 3.53 32.86
N GLU A 239 15.87 3.42 32.13
CA GLU A 239 17.22 3.45 32.70
C GLU A 239 17.49 4.75 33.45
N GLU A 240 17.22 5.90 32.83
CA GLU A 240 17.44 7.23 33.43
C GLU A 240 16.51 7.47 34.63
N THR A 241 15.25 7.08 34.54
CA THR A 241 14.29 7.17 35.65
C THR A 241 14.70 6.30 36.82
N TYR A 242 15.11 5.06 36.55
CA TYR A 242 15.56 4.13 37.57
C TYR A 242 16.82 4.61 38.27
N LYS A 243 17.79 5.17 37.53
CA LYS A 243 18.98 5.80 38.11
C LYS A 243 18.61 7.01 38.98
N ALA A 244 17.79 7.91 38.46
CA ALA A 244 17.35 9.11 39.18
C ALA A 244 16.62 8.79 40.50
N LEU A 245 15.82 7.72 40.56
CA LEU A 245 15.12 7.32 41.78
C LEU A 245 16.02 6.62 42.82
N ASN A 246 17.13 6.01 42.40
CA ASN A 246 18.05 5.30 43.29
C ASN A 246 19.28 6.13 43.68
N ASP A 247 19.50 7.27 43.02
CA ASP A 247 20.58 8.18 43.35
C ASP A 247 20.15 9.09 44.51
N THR A 248 20.86 8.97 45.64
CA THR A 248 20.59 9.73 46.86
C THR A 248 21.32 11.08 46.90
N GLU A 249 22.21 11.35 45.93
CA GLU A 249 23.09 12.53 45.96
C GLU A 249 22.47 13.77 45.28
N THR A 250 21.50 13.58 44.39
CA THR A 250 20.87 14.67 43.63
C THR A 250 19.35 14.57 43.72
N SER A 251 18.66 15.66 44.07
CA SER A 251 17.21 15.65 44.29
C SER A 251 16.39 16.22 43.13
N ASP A 252 17.02 16.71 42.07
CA ASP A 252 16.37 17.43 40.98
C ASP A 252 16.77 16.86 39.61
N TYR A 253 16.20 15.70 39.29
CA TYR A 253 16.38 15.09 37.97
C TYR A 253 15.25 15.52 37.04
N GLU A 254 15.61 16.19 35.95
CA GLU A 254 14.67 16.60 34.90
C GLU A 254 13.84 15.42 34.36
N VAL A 255 14.44 14.22 34.28
CA VAL A 255 13.80 12.98 33.80
C VAL A 255 12.53 12.60 34.57
N LEU A 256 12.43 12.99 35.84
CA LEU A 256 11.27 12.69 36.68
C LEU A 256 10.09 13.62 36.40
N SER A 257 10.33 14.75 35.75
CA SER A 257 9.29 15.73 35.41
C SER A 257 8.39 15.24 34.28
N GLU A 258 7.10 15.58 34.37
CA GLU A 258 6.13 15.30 33.30
C GLU A 258 6.53 16.01 31.99
N THR A 259 7.09 17.22 32.09
CA THR A 259 7.60 17.97 30.93
C THR A 259 8.64 17.15 30.16
N PHE A 260 9.60 16.53 30.85
CA PHE A 260 10.59 15.70 30.19
C PHE A 260 9.95 14.48 29.53
N LYS A 261 9.14 13.72 30.30
CA LYS A 261 8.52 12.46 29.84
C LYS A 261 7.68 12.63 28.58
N TYR A 262 6.89 13.70 28.49
CA TYR A 262 5.95 13.86 27.37
C TYR A 262 6.34 14.92 26.34
N GLN A 263 7.11 15.96 26.70
CA GLN A 263 7.47 17.01 25.75
C GLN A 263 8.88 16.80 25.22
N THR A 264 9.87 16.62 26.09
CA THR A 264 11.27 16.46 25.68
C THR A 264 11.45 15.16 24.90
N LEU A 265 10.98 14.04 25.44
CA LEU A 265 11.09 12.75 24.77
C LEU A 265 10.25 12.66 23.50
N TRP A 266 9.07 13.27 23.47
CA TRP A 266 8.28 13.35 22.23
C TRP A 266 9.05 14.08 21.14
N ARG A 267 9.71 15.21 21.45
CA ARG A 267 10.53 15.94 20.48
C ARG A 267 11.73 15.14 19.99
N ILE A 268 12.33 14.34 20.87
CA ILE A 268 13.40 13.41 20.47
C ILE A 268 12.84 12.37 19.51
N PHE A 269 11.73 11.73 19.84
CA PHE A 269 11.08 10.75 18.97
C PHE A 269 10.67 11.37 17.63
N GLU A 270 10.09 12.56 17.65
CA GLU A 270 9.70 13.31 16.46
C GLU A 270 10.91 13.61 15.57
N LYS A 271 12.07 13.93 16.14
CA LYS A 271 13.29 14.18 15.37
C LYS A 271 13.91 12.89 14.83
N GLU A 272 13.87 11.81 15.60
CA GLU A 272 14.52 10.55 15.24
C GLU A 272 13.69 9.72 14.26
N ARG A 273 12.35 9.79 14.32
CA ARG A 273 11.46 8.98 13.48
C ARG A 273 11.61 9.27 11.99
N ASN A 274 11.35 8.26 11.18
CA ASN A 274 11.20 8.42 9.73
C ASN A 274 9.92 9.24 9.51
N GLN A 275 10.10 10.39 8.89
CA GLN A 275 9.00 11.28 8.51
C GLN A 275 8.27 10.69 7.31
N HIS A 276 6.96 10.90 7.27
CA HIS A 276 6.10 10.33 6.24
C HIS A 276 5.65 11.36 5.19
N ASP A 277 6.03 12.63 5.33
CA ASP A 277 5.57 13.72 4.45
C ASP A 277 5.99 13.50 2.99
N GLU A 278 7.24 13.10 2.76
CA GLU A 278 7.74 12.83 1.40
C GLU A 278 7.09 11.58 0.79
N ASP A 279 6.97 10.51 1.58
CA ASP A 279 6.30 9.27 1.17
C ASP A 279 4.83 9.51 0.82
N TYR A 280 4.16 10.40 1.58
CA TYR A 280 2.78 10.79 1.34
C TYR A 280 2.61 11.54 0.01
N GLU A 281 3.39 12.59 -0.21
CA GLU A 281 3.28 13.36 -1.46
C GLU A 281 3.68 12.51 -2.67
N LEU A 282 4.64 11.60 -2.50
CA LEU A 282 4.97 10.61 -3.53
C LEU A 282 3.79 9.68 -3.81
N LEU A 283 3.15 9.12 -2.78
CA LEU A 283 2.00 8.23 -2.93
C LEU A 283 0.84 8.92 -3.64
N LYS A 284 0.51 10.14 -3.21
CA LYS A 284 -0.53 10.98 -3.80
C LYS A 284 -0.23 11.30 -5.27
N THR A 285 1.03 11.65 -5.58
CA THR A 285 1.46 11.89 -6.96
C THR A 285 1.27 10.65 -7.83
N LYS A 286 1.71 9.48 -7.34
CA LYS A 286 1.57 8.21 -8.07
C LYS A 286 0.10 7.83 -8.29
N ILE A 287 -0.76 8.06 -7.30
CA ILE A 287 -2.21 7.85 -7.41
C ILE A 287 -2.81 8.77 -8.49
N ARG A 288 -2.49 10.07 -8.47
CA ARG A 288 -3.02 11.03 -9.45
C ARG A 288 -2.55 10.75 -10.86
N GLU A 289 -1.27 10.40 -11.02
CA GLU A 289 -0.69 9.98 -12.30
C GLU A 289 -1.41 8.75 -12.88
N HIS A 290 -1.64 7.73 -12.03
CA HIS A 290 -2.32 6.50 -12.44
C HIS A 290 -3.77 6.74 -12.83
N LEU A 291 -4.49 7.55 -12.04
CA LEU A 291 -5.87 7.91 -12.30
C LEU A 291 -6.03 8.95 -13.43
N ARG A 292 -4.91 9.49 -13.95
CA ARG A 292 -4.88 10.53 -15.00
C ARG A 292 -5.71 11.77 -14.62
N ILE A 293 -5.75 12.12 -13.35
CA ILE A 293 -6.53 13.26 -12.85
C ILE A 293 -6.01 14.58 -13.43
N ASP A 294 -4.70 14.67 -13.69
CA ASP A 294 -4.02 15.90 -14.13
C ASP A 294 -3.67 15.92 -15.64
N LYS A 295 -4.15 14.95 -16.42
CA LYS A 295 -3.95 14.91 -17.88
C LYS A 295 -5.26 15.28 -18.58
N GLU A 296 -5.41 16.57 -18.87
CA GLU A 296 -6.31 17.07 -19.93
C GLU A 296 -5.73 16.78 -21.33
#